data_AF-G1MZL7-F1
#
_entry.id   AF-G1MZL7-F1
#
_cell.length_a   1.000
_cell.length_b   1.000
_cell.length_c   1.000
_cell.angle_alpha   90.00
_cell.angle_beta   90.00
_cell.angle_gamma   90.00
#
_symmetry.space_group_name_H-M   'P 1'
#
loop_
_entity.id
_entity.type
_entity.pdbx_description
1 polymer ?
#
loop_
_entity_poly.entity_id
_entity_poly.type
_entity_poly.pdbx_seq_one_letter_code
_entity_poly.pdbx_strand_id
1 'polypeptide(L)'
;TGGRVPRTEASRTTASRCPPRLPPRPHSGLPSALFPLLPHAMPPQELEAMSRYTSPVNPAVFPHLTVVLLAIGMFFTAWFFVYEVTSTKYTRDIYKELLISLVASLFMGFGVLFLLLWVGIYV
;
A
#
# COMPACT_ATOMS: atom_id res chain seq x y z
N THR A 1 -25.19 -21.06 -37.77
CA THR A 1 -24.67 -19.91 -38.56
C THR A 1 -24.80 -18.66 -37.69
N GLY A 2 -23.92 -18.44 -36.73
CA GLY A 2 -22.62 -17.79 -36.98
C GLY A 2 -22.68 -16.34 -36.46
N GLY A 3 -22.79 -16.17 -35.15
CA GLY A 3 -22.67 -14.87 -34.49
C GLY A 3 -21.23 -14.37 -34.54
N ARG A 4 -21.03 -13.07 -34.85
CA ARG A 4 -19.71 -12.45 -34.87
C ARG A 4 -19.74 -11.03 -34.29
N VAL A 5 -19.42 -10.96 -33.00
CA VAL A 5 -18.50 -10.02 -32.31
C VAL A 5 -18.45 -8.56 -32.80
N PRO A 6 -18.81 -7.57 -31.96
CA PRO A 6 -18.38 -6.18 -32.15
C PRO A 6 -16.92 -5.99 -31.70
N ARG A 7 -16.15 -5.32 -32.57
CA ARG A 7 -14.71 -5.04 -32.44
C ARG A 7 -14.46 -3.93 -31.43
N THR A 8 -13.52 -4.20 -30.54
CA THR A 8 -12.96 -3.36 -29.48
C THR A 8 -12.18 -2.14 -30.02
N GLU A 9 -12.17 -1.07 -29.21
CA GLU A 9 -11.11 -0.06 -29.04
C GLU A 9 -10.57 0.72 -30.26
N ALA A 10 -10.89 2.02 -30.29
CA ALA A 10 -9.96 3.04 -30.78
C ALA A 10 -10.23 4.39 -30.08
N SER A 11 -9.37 4.70 -29.11
CA SER A 11 -8.89 6.03 -28.74
C SER A 11 -9.87 7.21 -28.78
N ARG A 12 -10.55 7.44 -27.66
CA ARG A 12 -10.75 8.83 -27.20
C ARG A 12 -9.40 9.41 -26.81
N THR A 13 -8.79 10.14 -27.72
CA THR A 13 -7.69 11.06 -27.38
C THR A 13 -7.93 12.38 -28.10
N THR A 14 -9.04 13.04 -27.77
CA THR A 14 -9.24 14.46 -28.06
C THR A 14 -8.59 15.25 -26.91
N ALA A 15 -7.25 15.23 -26.85
CA ALA A 15 -6.49 16.06 -25.93
C ALA A 15 -6.04 17.31 -26.68
N SER A 16 -6.79 18.37 -26.43
CA SER A 16 -6.57 19.76 -26.78
C SER A 16 -5.10 20.17 -26.80
N ARG A 17 -4.73 20.79 -27.92
CA ARG A 17 -3.44 21.39 -28.23
C ARG A 17 -3.40 22.79 -27.61
N CYS A 18 -2.79 22.96 -26.44
CA CYS A 18 -2.41 24.26 -25.90
C CYS A 18 -0.89 24.29 -25.64
N PRO A 19 -0.10 25.14 -26.32
CA PRO A 19 1.28 25.38 -25.95
C PRO A 19 1.35 26.30 -24.70
N PRO A 20 2.33 26.12 -23.80
CA PRO A 20 2.51 27.03 -22.67
C PRO A 20 3.05 28.40 -23.15
N ARG A 21 2.30 29.47 -22.85
CA ARG A 21 2.76 30.87 -23.00
C ARG A 21 3.99 31.09 -22.11
N LEU A 22 5.12 31.47 -22.71
CA LEU A 22 6.27 32.03 -21.98
C LEU A 22 5.89 33.38 -21.35
N PRO A 23 6.40 33.70 -20.14
CA PRO A 23 6.31 35.05 -19.59
C PRO A 23 7.25 36.02 -20.33
N PRO A 24 6.89 37.31 -20.44
CA PRO A 24 7.75 38.32 -21.06
C PRO A 24 8.97 38.63 -20.18
N ARG A 25 10.14 38.78 -20.81
CA ARG A 25 11.37 39.24 -20.13
C ARG A 25 11.20 40.69 -19.66
N PRO A 26 11.56 41.04 -18.41
CA PRO A 26 11.65 42.44 -18.01
C PRO A 26 12.91 43.07 -18.58
N HIS A 27 12.75 44.24 -19.18
CA HIS A 27 13.83 45.10 -19.64
C HIS A 27 14.67 45.62 -18.46
N SER A 28 15.98 45.50 -18.64
CA SER A 28 17.08 46.33 -18.10
C SER A 28 16.74 47.46 -17.12
N GLY A 29 17.31 47.38 -15.91
CA GLY A 29 17.79 48.56 -15.17
C GLY A 29 17.26 48.72 -13.75
N LEU A 30 17.78 47.97 -12.78
CA LEU A 30 17.77 48.39 -11.37
C LEU A 30 19.03 47.85 -10.63
N PRO A 31 19.68 48.66 -9.78
CA PRO A 31 21.00 48.37 -9.24
C PRO A 31 21.00 47.22 -8.22
N SER A 32 21.93 46.29 -8.43
CA SER A 32 22.19 45.04 -7.71
C SER A 32 22.72 45.20 -6.26
N ALA A 33 22.29 46.20 -5.50
CA ALA A 33 22.97 46.59 -4.26
C ALA A 33 22.12 46.55 -2.98
N LEU A 34 21.01 45.81 -2.93
CA LEU A 34 20.28 45.62 -1.68
C LEU A 34 19.55 44.28 -1.59
N PHE A 35 20.32 43.20 -1.52
CA PHE A 35 19.81 41.93 -0.98
C PHE A 35 20.87 41.27 -0.08
N PRO A 36 21.25 41.86 1.06
CA PRO A 36 21.81 41.06 2.15
C PRO A 36 20.65 40.35 2.86
N LEU A 37 20.88 39.09 3.27
CA LEU A 37 20.00 38.22 4.05
C LEU A 37 19.12 37.22 3.28
N LEU A 38 19.77 36.24 2.65
CA LEU A 38 19.25 34.87 2.57
C LEU A 38 20.32 33.94 3.16
N PRO A 39 20.16 33.42 4.39
CA PRO A 39 20.99 32.32 4.86
C PRO A 39 20.43 31.01 4.28
N HIS A 40 21.31 30.19 3.70
CA HIS A 40 21.13 28.76 3.42
C HIS A 40 20.03 28.36 2.40
N ALA A 41 20.29 28.63 1.12
CA ALA A 41 19.81 27.73 0.08
C ALA A 41 20.58 26.40 0.21
N MET A 42 19.92 25.36 0.73
CA MET A 42 20.50 24.02 0.83
C MET A 42 20.82 23.50 -0.58
N PRO A 43 22.02 22.96 -0.84
CA PRO A 43 22.37 22.43 -2.16
C PRO A 43 21.50 21.21 -2.48
N PRO A 44 20.97 21.06 -3.71
CA PRO A 44 20.15 19.92 -4.12
C PRO A 44 20.90 18.57 -4.15
N GLN A 45 22.18 18.54 -3.75
CA GLN A 45 23.04 17.36 -3.80
C GLN A 45 22.76 16.35 -2.69
N GLU A 46 22.12 16.73 -1.58
CA GLU A 46 21.77 15.77 -0.52
C GLU A 46 20.56 14.88 -0.86
N LEU A 47 19.73 15.28 -1.84
CA LEU A 47 18.56 14.52 -2.28
C LEU A 47 18.94 13.44 -3.33
N GLU A 48 20.01 13.65 -4.08
CA GLU A 48 20.55 12.68 -5.06
C GLU A 48 21.22 11.47 -4.40
N ALA A 49 21.64 11.60 -3.13
CA ALA A 49 22.13 10.47 -2.32
C ALA A 49 21.00 9.60 -1.74
N MET A 50 19.74 10.04 -1.88
CA MET A 50 18.59 9.31 -1.39
C MET A 50 18.25 8.18 -2.37
N SER A 51 18.73 6.97 -2.07
CA SER A 51 18.42 5.76 -2.84
C SER A 51 16.91 5.67 -3.05
N ARG A 52 16.48 5.45 -4.30
CA ARG A 52 15.07 5.33 -4.67
C ARG A 52 14.39 4.28 -3.79
N TYR A 53 13.44 4.72 -2.96
CA TYR A 53 12.61 3.81 -2.17
C TYR A 53 11.74 2.99 -3.11
N THR A 54 12.22 1.80 -3.46
CA THR A 54 11.38 0.76 -4.04
C THR A 54 10.58 0.15 -2.90
N SER A 55 9.28 -0.01 -3.09
CA SER A 55 8.43 -0.59 -2.05
C SER A 55 8.97 -1.99 -1.68
N PRO A 56 9.18 -2.30 -0.38
CA PRO A 56 9.78 -3.56 0.06
C PRO A 56 8.94 -4.79 -0.30
N VAL A 57 7.69 -4.58 -0.72
CA VAL A 57 6.77 -5.61 -1.19
C VAL A 57 6.14 -5.15 -2.50
N ASN A 58 6.10 -6.05 -3.48
CA ASN A 58 5.47 -5.80 -4.77
C ASN A 58 3.94 -5.85 -4.61
N PRO A 59 3.17 -4.86 -5.10
CA PRO A 59 1.71 -4.86 -4.99
C PRO A 59 1.02 -6.12 -5.53
N ALA A 60 1.66 -6.87 -6.43
CA ALA A 60 1.16 -8.13 -6.95
C ALA A 60 1.06 -9.26 -5.89
N VAL A 61 1.85 -9.19 -4.80
CA VAL A 61 1.88 -10.26 -3.77
C VAL A 61 0.97 -9.99 -2.58
N PHE A 62 0.46 -8.76 -2.41
CA PHE A 62 -0.49 -8.43 -1.33
C PHE A 62 -1.74 -9.31 -1.29
N PRO A 63 -2.48 -9.55 -2.40
CA PRO A 63 -3.67 -10.40 -2.36
C PRO A 63 -3.33 -11.86 -2.01
N HIS A 64 -2.21 -12.37 -2.51
CA HIS A 64 -1.77 -13.74 -2.24
C HIS A 64 -1.44 -13.94 -0.75
N LEU A 65 -0.67 -13.02 -0.17
CA LEU A 65 -0.36 -13.05 1.26
C LEU A 65 -1.63 -12.92 2.10
N THR A 66 -2.50 -11.96 1.78
CA THR A 66 -3.77 -11.75 2.49
C THR A 66 -4.59 -13.05 2.56
N VAL A 67 -4.83 -13.69 1.41
CA VAL A 67 -5.64 -14.91 1.36
C VAL A 67 -5.01 -16.06 2.16
N VAL A 68 -3.69 -16.25 2.07
CA VAL A 68 -2.99 -17.32 2.81
C VAL A 68 -3.04 -17.08 4.32
N LEU A 69 -2.68 -15.87 4.79
CA LEU A 69 -2.70 -15.55 6.21
C LEU A 69 -4.11 -15.64 6.80
N LEU A 70 -5.10 -15.19 6.04
CA LEU A 70 -6.51 -15.13 6.47
C LEU A 70 -7.16 -16.52 6.42
N ALA A 71 -6.85 -17.36 5.45
CA ALA A 71 -7.31 -18.75 5.40
C ALA A 71 -6.77 -19.57 6.59
N ILE A 72 -5.47 -19.46 6.88
CA ILE A 72 -4.86 -20.16 8.02
C ILE A 72 -5.38 -19.59 9.35
N GLY A 73 -5.50 -18.26 9.45
CA GLY A 73 -6.05 -17.58 10.62
C GLY A 73 -7.49 -18.01 10.92
N MET A 74 -8.38 -18.01 9.93
CA MET A 74 -9.77 -18.47 10.08
C MET A 74 -9.86 -19.95 10.45
N PHE A 75 -8.97 -20.79 9.91
CA PHE A 75 -8.93 -22.18 10.29
C PHE A 75 -8.56 -22.35 11.77
N PHE A 76 -7.53 -21.65 12.26
CA PHE A 76 -7.14 -21.72 13.66
C PHE A 76 -8.15 -21.09 14.62
N THR A 77 -8.85 -20.02 14.24
CA THR A 77 -9.93 -19.46 15.08
C THR A 77 -11.12 -20.41 15.18
N ALA A 78 -11.53 -21.03 14.05
CA ALA A 78 -12.57 -22.06 14.07
C ALA A 78 -12.16 -23.27 14.92
N TRP A 79 -10.90 -23.69 14.79
CA TRP A 79 -10.33 -24.79 15.57
C TRP A 79 -10.27 -24.47 17.08
N PHE A 80 -9.95 -23.23 17.44
CA PHE A 80 -10.02 -22.76 18.83
C PHE A 80 -11.45 -22.80 19.38
N PHE A 81 -12.45 -22.34 18.62
CA PHE A 81 -13.86 -22.44 19.03
C PHE A 81 -14.30 -23.90 19.19
N VAL A 82 -13.93 -24.78 18.26
CA VAL A 82 -14.24 -26.22 18.39
C VAL A 82 -13.59 -26.78 19.65
N TYR A 83 -12.32 -26.49 19.91
CA TYR A 83 -11.67 -26.96 21.14
C TYR A 83 -12.28 -26.38 22.41
N GLU A 84 -12.62 -25.09 22.44
CA GLU A 84 -13.21 -24.46 23.62
C GLU A 84 -14.59 -25.06 23.94
N VAL A 85 -15.42 -25.26 22.91
CA VAL A 85 -16.81 -25.74 23.02
C VAL A 85 -16.89 -27.25 23.27
N THR A 86 -15.94 -28.04 22.77
CA THR A 86 -15.93 -29.52 22.95
C THR A 86 -15.13 -29.99 24.16
N SER A 87 -14.33 -29.11 24.76
CA SER A 87 -13.45 -29.40 25.89
C SER A 87 -14.21 -29.67 27.19
N THR A 88 -14.05 -30.88 27.74
CA THR A 88 -14.64 -31.28 29.02
C THR A 88 -13.69 -30.99 30.19
N LYS A 89 -14.25 -30.64 31.36
CA LYS A 89 -13.53 -30.10 32.54
C LYS A 89 -12.32 -30.92 33.06
N TYR A 90 -12.14 -32.17 32.64
CA TYR A 90 -11.17 -33.10 33.25
C TYR A 90 -9.87 -33.31 32.45
N THR A 91 -9.78 -32.87 31.19
CA THR A 91 -8.59 -33.04 30.33
C THR A 91 -8.15 -31.73 29.68
N ARG A 92 -8.42 -30.60 30.33
CA ARG A 92 -8.34 -29.28 29.71
C ARG A 92 -6.97 -28.64 29.92
N ASP A 93 -6.11 -28.72 28.90
CA ASP A 93 -4.81 -28.05 28.88
C ASP A 93 -4.92 -26.58 28.42
N ILE A 94 -5.08 -25.67 29.38
CA ILE A 94 -5.16 -24.21 29.12
C ILE A 94 -3.95 -23.69 28.34
N TYR A 95 -2.77 -24.28 28.54
CA TYR A 95 -1.55 -23.91 27.79
C TYR A 95 -1.66 -24.19 26.29
N LYS A 96 -2.30 -25.30 25.90
CA LYS A 96 -2.49 -25.68 24.50
C LYS A 96 -3.54 -24.77 23.84
N GLU A 97 -4.62 -24.50 24.56
CA GLU A 97 -5.67 -23.57 24.12
C GLU A 97 -5.12 -22.15 23.91
N LEU A 98 -4.29 -21.67 24.85
CA LEU A 98 -3.67 -20.34 24.79
C LEU A 98 -2.63 -20.23 23.66
N LEU A 99 -1.83 -21.27 23.44
CA LEU A 99 -0.89 -21.30 22.31
C LEU A 99 -1.61 -21.21 20.97
N ILE A 100 -2.70 -21.96 20.80
CA ILE A 100 -3.47 -21.97 19.55
C ILE A 100 -4.16 -20.62 19.33
N SER A 101 -4.76 -20.03 20.37
CA SER A 101 -5.42 -18.72 20.26
C SER A 101 -4.42 -17.58 20.03
N LEU A 102 -3.22 -17.65 20.62
CA LEU A 102 -2.15 -16.68 20.37
C LEU A 102 -1.68 -16.74 18.92
N VAL A 103 -1.44 -17.95 18.39
CA VAL A 103 -1.07 -18.15 16.99
C VAL A 103 -2.20 -17.66 16.07
N ALA A 104 -3.46 -18.01 16.36
CA ALA A 104 -4.63 -17.57 15.60
C ALA A 104 -4.74 -16.03 15.55
N SER A 105 -4.56 -15.37 16.68
CA SER A 105 -4.62 -13.90 16.82
C SER A 105 -3.53 -13.20 16.00
N LEU A 106 -2.30 -13.71 16.03
CA LEU A 106 -1.22 -13.15 15.21
C LEU A 106 -1.55 -13.24 13.72
N PHE A 107 -1.97 -14.42 13.25
CA PHE A 107 -2.31 -14.60 11.83
C PHE A 107 -3.54 -13.78 11.40
N MET A 108 -4.58 -13.69 12.23
CA MET A 108 -5.73 -12.84 11.94
C MET A 108 -5.37 -11.35 11.96
N GLY A 109 -4.53 -10.91 12.91
CA GLY A 109 -4.06 -9.53 12.97
C GLY A 109 -3.28 -9.13 11.72
N PHE A 110 -2.26 -9.91 11.34
CA PHE A 110 -1.51 -9.67 10.11
C PHE A 110 -2.39 -9.81 8.86
N GLY A 111 -3.29 -10.80 8.79
CA GLY A 111 -4.22 -10.97 7.68
C GLY A 111 -5.12 -9.74 7.46
N VAL A 112 -5.61 -9.12 8.54
CA VAL A 112 -6.41 -7.89 8.47
C VAL A 112 -5.57 -6.70 8.01
N LEU A 113 -4.32 -6.54 8.49
CA LEU A 113 -3.42 -5.48 8.02
C LEU A 113 -3.18 -5.57 6.50
N PHE A 114 -2.91 -6.77 5.98
CA PHE A 114 -2.76 -6.98 4.54
C PHE A 114 -4.06 -6.78 3.77
N LEU A 115 -5.21 -7.10 4.35
CA LEU A 115 -6.52 -6.85 3.75
C LEU A 115 -6.80 -5.35 3.60
N LEU A 116 -6.49 -4.55 4.63
CA LEU A 116 -6.61 -3.09 4.55
C LEU A 116 -5.70 -2.53 3.45
N LEU A 117 -4.45 -2.99 3.41
CA LEU A 117 -3.51 -2.62 2.35
C LEU A 117 -4.03 -3.01 0.95
N TRP A 118 -4.66 -4.18 0.84
CA TRP A 118 -5.22 -4.68 -0.42
C TRP A 118 -6.43 -3.88 -0.90
N VAL A 119 -7.31 -3.44 0.01
CA VAL A 119 -8.47 -2.59 -0.33
C VAL A 119 -8.05 -1.15 -0.68
N GLY A 120 -6.79 -0.79 -0.42
CA GLY A 120 -6.23 0.54 -0.68
C GLY A 120 -6.22 1.48 0.53
N ILE A 121 -6.45 0.96 1.73
CA ILE A 121 -6.33 1.69 3.00
C ILE A 121 -4.93 1.43 3.56
N TYR A 122 -4.02 2.38 3.37
CA TYR A 122 -2.67 2.33 3.91
C TYR A 122 -2.66 2.88 5.34
N VAL A 123 -2.30 2.03 6.31
CA VAL A 123 -2.15 2.37 7.73
C VAL A 123 -0.70 2.64 8.07
#